data_AF-A0A9D4GHG4-F1
#
_entry.id   AF-A0A9D4GHG4-F1
#
_cell.length_a   1.000
_cell.length_b   1.000
_cell.length_c   1.000
_cell.angle_alpha   90.00
_cell.angle_beta   90.00
_cell.angle_gamma   90.00
#
_symmetry.space_group_name_H-M   'P 1'
#
loop_
_entity.id
_entity.type
_entity.pdbx_description
1 polymer ?
#
loop_
_entity_poly.entity_id
_entity_poly.type
_entity_poly.pdbx_seq_one_letter_code
_entity_poly.pdbx_strand_id
1 'polypeptide(L)'
;MNMFAFILVIWLVGCQQTASAQNMCICLKPFPSKDKPFNQTVHMASANDGSKRIFLVDLAGFVWIVKKGKILSKPFANITSDVDQSKKETGLQTIAFHPGFKTNKKIYLFYTAKQTPVGNTTRLVVEEFRVKDGDNNTIDTTAFRRLLLQFDAQDVFHFGGKVFTLPTLKSCDMFV
;
A
#
# COMPACT_ATOMS: atom_id res chain seq x y z
N MET A 1 -10.16 58.49 57.97
CA MET A 1 -8.72 58.20 58.12
C MET A 1 -8.52 56.73 57.73
N ASN A 2 -7.88 56.52 56.56
CA ASN A 2 -7.31 55.27 55.98
C ASN A 2 -8.22 54.03 55.91
N MET A 3 -8.82 53.60 54.79
CA MET A 3 -8.33 53.38 53.40
C MET A 3 -6.94 52.74 53.37
N PHE A 4 -6.79 51.62 52.65
CA PHE A 4 -5.62 50.72 52.57
C PHE A 4 -5.61 49.51 53.51
N ALA A 5 -6.48 48.52 53.25
CA ALA A 5 -6.14 47.10 53.37
C ALA A 5 -7.25 46.28 52.71
N PHE A 6 -6.92 45.12 52.13
CA PHE A 6 -7.85 44.06 51.68
C PHE A 6 -8.35 44.00 50.22
N ILE A 7 -7.68 44.63 49.24
CA ILE A 7 -7.97 44.31 47.82
C ILE A 7 -6.66 44.05 47.04
N LEU A 8 -5.84 43.10 47.47
CA LEU A 8 -4.67 42.70 46.67
C LEU A 8 -4.14 41.28 46.95
N VAL A 9 -5.01 40.29 47.18
CA VAL A 9 -4.55 38.89 47.38
C VAL A 9 -5.27 37.86 46.51
N ILE A 10 -6.35 38.21 45.80
CA ILE A 10 -7.20 37.20 45.13
C ILE A 10 -6.84 36.96 43.65
N TRP A 11 -5.88 37.68 43.06
CA TRP A 11 -5.59 37.59 41.62
C TRP A 11 -4.40 36.71 41.21
N LEU A 12 -3.78 35.95 42.13
CA LEU A 12 -2.62 35.11 41.82
C LEU A 12 -2.83 33.61 42.06
N VAL A 13 -4.08 33.14 42.12
CA VAL A 13 -4.34 31.72 41.89
C VAL A 13 -4.62 31.53 40.40
N GLY A 14 -3.58 31.78 39.61
CA GLY A 14 -3.54 31.26 38.25
C GLY A 14 -3.74 29.76 38.36
N CYS A 15 -4.82 29.25 37.77
CA CYS A 15 -5.02 27.82 37.57
C CYS A 15 -3.78 27.32 36.82
N GLN A 16 -2.83 26.73 37.53
CA GLN A 16 -1.77 25.96 36.92
C GLN A 16 -2.43 24.74 36.31
N GLN A 17 -2.93 24.88 35.08
CA GLN A 17 -3.15 23.74 34.21
C GLN A 17 -1.76 23.17 33.92
N THR A 18 -1.33 22.22 34.74
CA THR A 18 -0.25 21.32 34.38
C THR A 18 -0.74 20.54 33.16
N ALA A 19 -0.36 21.01 31.97
CA ALA A 19 -0.50 20.24 30.76
C ALA A 19 0.37 19.00 30.93
N SER A 20 -0.23 17.89 31.37
CA SER A 20 0.42 16.58 31.32
C SER A 20 0.37 16.10 29.88
N ALA A 21 1.54 15.92 29.26
CA ALA A 21 1.62 15.23 27.98
C ALA A 21 1.06 13.82 28.18
N GLN A 22 0.04 13.43 27.41
CA GLN A 22 -0.43 12.05 27.41
C GLN A 22 0.71 11.18 26.91
N ASN A 23 1.28 10.36 27.80
CA ASN A 23 2.16 9.27 27.38
C ASN A 23 1.32 8.28 26.55
N MET A 24 1.29 8.47 25.23
CA MET A 24 0.68 7.51 24.32
C MET A 24 1.55 6.26 24.29
N CYS A 25 1.09 5.21 24.95
CA CYS A 25 1.67 3.87 24.80
C CYS A 25 1.16 3.27 23.48
N ILE A 26 2.05 3.12 22.50
CA ILE A 26 1.75 2.47 21.22
C ILE A 26 2.17 1.00 21.34
N CYS A 27 1.19 0.10 21.35
CA CYS A 27 1.44 -1.34 21.34
C CYS A 27 1.23 -1.92 19.94
N LEU A 28 2.29 -2.41 19.32
CA LEU A 28 2.18 -3.15 18.06
C LEU A 28 1.65 -4.56 18.33
N LYS A 29 0.62 -4.96 17.60
CA LYS A 29 0.09 -6.33 17.62
C LYS A 29 0.45 -7.02 16.29
N PRO A 30 0.93 -8.27 16.31
CA PRO A 30 1.12 -9.03 15.09
C PRO A 30 -0.16 -9.09 14.25
N PHE A 31 -0.01 -8.86 12.95
CA PHE A 31 -1.11 -8.85 12.00
C PHE A 31 -0.59 -9.21 10.60
N PRO A 32 -1.25 -10.10 9.84
CA PRO A 32 -2.30 -11.05 10.24
C PRO A 32 -1.77 -12.20 11.14
N SER A 33 -2.57 -13.24 11.39
CA SER A 33 -2.16 -14.43 12.16
C SER A 33 -0.87 -15.09 11.63
N LYS A 34 -0.14 -15.81 12.51
CA LYS A 34 1.22 -16.33 12.26
C LYS A 34 1.37 -17.22 11.01
N ASP A 35 0.32 -17.94 10.62
CA ASP A 35 0.33 -18.78 9.42
C ASP A 35 0.21 -17.89 8.18
N LYS A 36 1.35 -17.61 7.54
CA LYS A 36 1.44 -16.75 6.36
C LYS A 36 1.96 -17.51 5.14
N PRO A 37 1.36 -17.31 3.96
CA PRO A 37 1.84 -17.87 2.70
C PRO A 37 2.86 -16.97 1.98
N PHE A 38 3.24 -15.83 2.56
CA PHE A 38 4.16 -14.85 1.99
C PHE A 38 5.50 -14.82 2.72
N ASN A 39 6.57 -14.63 1.95
CA ASN A 39 7.93 -14.62 2.49
C ASN A 39 8.43 -13.20 2.78
N GLN A 40 8.21 -12.27 1.83
CA GLN A 40 8.75 -10.91 1.88
C GLN A 40 7.66 -9.89 1.48
N THR A 41 6.87 -9.46 2.47
CA THR A 41 5.88 -8.42 2.26
C THR A 41 6.55 -7.07 2.07
N VAL A 42 6.36 -6.46 0.90
CA VAL A 42 6.99 -5.18 0.53
C VAL A 42 6.00 -4.03 0.45
N HIS A 43 4.70 -4.32 0.33
CA HIS A 43 3.67 -3.29 0.27
C HIS A 43 2.33 -3.77 0.84
N MET A 44 1.53 -2.81 1.30
CA MET A 44 0.18 -3.04 1.79
C MET A 44 -0.75 -1.95 1.27
N ALA A 45 -1.92 -2.34 0.75
CA ALA A 45 -2.92 -1.42 0.22
C ALA A 45 -4.34 -1.79 0.67
N SER A 46 -5.23 -0.80 0.59
CA SER A 46 -6.68 -0.98 0.69
C SER A 46 -7.31 -0.56 -0.62
N ALA A 47 -8.33 -1.30 -1.06
CA ALA A 47 -9.09 -0.99 -2.26
C ALA A 47 -10.08 0.17 -2.09
N ASN A 48 -10.28 0.64 -0.85
CA ASN A 48 -11.27 1.65 -0.48
C ASN A 48 -12.69 1.40 -1.05
N ASP A 49 -13.08 0.13 -1.19
CA ASP A 49 -14.34 -0.32 -1.79
C ASP A 49 -15.41 -0.68 -0.73
N GLY A 50 -15.13 -0.40 0.54
CA GLY A 50 -15.98 -0.77 1.68
C GLY A 50 -15.84 -2.24 2.13
N SER A 51 -15.08 -3.07 1.43
CA SER A 51 -14.93 -4.50 1.76
C SER A 51 -14.08 -4.78 3.00
N LYS A 52 -13.32 -3.76 3.46
CA LYS A 52 -12.34 -3.86 4.56
C LYS A 52 -11.28 -4.94 4.31
N ARG A 53 -10.99 -5.23 3.04
CA ARG A 53 -9.87 -6.08 2.63
C ARG A 53 -8.58 -5.28 2.66
N ILE A 54 -7.53 -5.94 3.13
CA ILE A 54 -6.16 -5.46 3.05
C ILE A 54 -5.43 -6.36 2.07
N PHE A 55 -4.67 -5.76 1.17
CA PHE A 55 -3.92 -6.45 0.13
C PHE A 55 -2.43 -6.36 0.47
N LEU A 56 -1.81 -7.52 0.71
CA LEU A 56 -0.39 -7.64 1.04
C LEU A 56 0.36 -8.06 -0.22
N VAL A 57 1.29 -7.23 -0.65
CA VAL A 57 2.17 -7.53 -1.78
C VAL A 57 3.38 -8.29 -1.29
N ASP A 58 3.58 -9.48 -1.83
CA ASP A 58 4.75 -10.31 -1.61
C ASP A 58 5.69 -10.17 -2.81
N LEU A 59 6.97 -9.95 -2.53
CA LEU A 59 7.98 -9.69 -3.58
C LEU A 59 8.01 -10.81 -4.63
N ALA A 60 7.71 -12.05 -4.21
CA ALA A 60 7.63 -13.22 -5.09
C ALA A 60 6.50 -13.18 -6.13
N GLY A 61 5.77 -12.07 -6.32
CA GLY A 61 4.76 -11.96 -7.38
C GLY A 61 3.35 -12.36 -6.93
N PHE A 62 3.08 -12.35 -5.63
CA PHE A 62 1.75 -12.60 -5.08
C PHE A 62 1.16 -11.35 -4.46
N VAL A 63 -0.16 -11.21 -4.58
CA VAL A 63 -0.95 -10.30 -3.72
C VAL A 63 -1.89 -11.13 -2.88
N TRP A 64 -1.76 -11.08 -1.57
CA TRP A 64 -2.61 -11.81 -0.62
C TRP A 64 -3.70 -10.92 -0.04
N ILE A 65 -4.88 -11.48 0.23
CA ILE A 65 -5.97 -10.75 0.88
C ILE A 65 -6.02 -11.13 2.35
N VAL A 66 -5.99 -10.12 3.21
CA VAL A 66 -6.42 -10.22 4.59
C VAL A 66 -7.83 -9.67 4.73
N LYS A 67 -8.73 -10.47 5.29
CA LYS A 67 -10.11 -10.09 5.57
C LYS A 67 -10.49 -10.58 6.97
N LYS A 68 -11.01 -9.68 7.80
CA LYS A 68 -11.34 -9.98 9.22
C LYS A 68 -10.15 -10.61 9.98
N GLY A 69 -8.94 -10.09 9.74
CA GLY A 69 -7.70 -10.55 10.40
C GLY A 69 -7.13 -11.88 9.91
N LYS A 70 -7.77 -12.55 8.94
CA LYS A 70 -7.32 -13.82 8.38
C LYS A 70 -6.91 -13.66 6.92
N ILE A 71 -5.86 -14.38 6.52
CA ILE A 71 -5.44 -14.47 5.12
C ILE A 71 -6.39 -15.41 4.38
N LEU A 72 -6.83 -15.04 3.19
CA LEU A 72 -7.63 -15.91 2.32
C LEU A 72 -6.78 -17.03 1.72
N SER A 73 -7.39 -18.17 1.43
CA SER A 73 -6.68 -19.36 0.92
C SER A 73 -6.11 -19.21 -0.49
N LYS A 74 -6.62 -18.24 -1.27
CA LYS A 74 -6.15 -17.93 -2.61
C LYS A 74 -5.62 -16.49 -2.66
N PRO A 75 -4.53 -16.24 -3.40
CA PRO A 75 -4.05 -14.89 -3.61
C PRO A 75 -5.01 -14.12 -4.53
N PHE A 76 -5.07 -12.81 -4.34
CA PHE A 76 -5.71 -11.86 -5.27
C PHE A 76 -5.03 -11.84 -6.63
N ALA A 77 -3.70 -11.92 -6.64
CA ALA A 77 -2.92 -11.95 -7.86
C ALA A 77 -1.78 -12.97 -7.71
N ASN A 78 -1.51 -13.70 -8.78
CA ASN A 78 -0.32 -14.52 -8.95
C ASN A 78 0.27 -14.19 -10.32
N ILE A 79 1.35 -13.40 -10.32
CA ILE A 79 2.12 -13.01 -11.50
C ILE A 79 3.57 -13.54 -11.42
N THR A 80 3.78 -14.62 -10.67
CA THR A 80 5.09 -15.28 -10.49
C THR A 80 5.79 -15.63 -11.81
N SER A 81 5.03 -15.88 -12.88
CA SER A 81 5.55 -16.12 -14.22
C SER A 81 6.20 -14.89 -14.87
N ASP A 82 5.73 -13.70 -14.48
CA ASP A 82 6.03 -12.44 -15.15
C ASP A 82 7.14 -11.67 -14.44
N VAL A 83 7.31 -11.89 -13.14
CA VAL A 83 8.29 -11.17 -12.32
C VAL A 83 9.68 -11.82 -12.32
N ASP A 84 10.72 -10.99 -12.33
CA ASP A 84 12.09 -11.38 -12.00
C ASP A 84 12.22 -11.48 -10.47
N GLN A 85 12.83 -12.56 -9.98
CA GLN A 85 13.11 -12.80 -8.56
C GLN A 85 14.58 -13.19 -8.32
N SER A 86 15.44 -12.98 -9.32
CA SER A 86 16.83 -13.41 -9.28
C SER A 86 17.71 -12.54 -8.38
N LYS A 87 17.24 -11.35 -7.99
CA LYS A 87 18.00 -10.35 -7.22
C LYS A 87 17.18 -9.85 -6.03
N LYS A 88 17.81 -9.09 -5.12
CA LYS A 88 17.22 -8.71 -3.83
C LYS A 88 15.99 -7.79 -3.93
N GLU A 89 15.99 -6.84 -4.86
CA GLU A 89 14.90 -5.87 -5.03
C GLU A 89 13.98 -6.18 -6.22
N THR A 90 14.28 -7.25 -6.97
CA THR A 90 13.47 -7.69 -8.10
C THR A 90 12.26 -8.47 -7.61
N GLY A 91 11.08 -8.11 -8.13
CA GLY A 91 9.83 -8.79 -7.88
C GLY A 91 8.63 -7.88 -8.12
N LEU A 92 7.49 -8.26 -7.54
CA LEU A 92 6.32 -7.40 -7.44
C LEU A 92 6.46 -6.45 -6.25
N GLN A 93 6.37 -5.14 -6.47
CA GLN A 93 6.62 -4.16 -5.41
C GLN A 93 5.38 -3.41 -4.97
N THR A 94 4.51 -3.02 -5.91
CA THR A 94 3.34 -2.18 -5.59
C THR A 94 2.07 -2.69 -6.23
N ILE A 95 0.96 -2.50 -5.52
CA ILE A 95 -0.39 -2.53 -6.07
C ILE A 95 -1.07 -1.18 -5.82
N ALA A 96 -1.74 -0.64 -6.82
CA ALA A 96 -2.63 0.51 -6.68
C ALA A 96 -4.02 0.19 -7.21
N PHE A 97 -5.04 0.73 -6.56
CA PHE A 97 -6.44 0.57 -6.98
C PHE A 97 -6.90 1.82 -7.71
N HIS A 98 -7.63 1.66 -8.80
CA HIS A 98 -8.25 2.81 -9.46
C HIS A 98 -9.24 3.51 -8.49
N PRO A 99 -9.37 4.85 -8.50
CA PRO A 99 -10.34 5.54 -7.64
C PRO A 99 -11.80 5.07 -7.80
N GLY A 100 -12.16 4.56 -8.99
CA GLY A 100 -13.45 3.95 -9.29
C GLY A 100 -13.46 2.42 -9.21
N PHE A 101 -12.52 1.80 -8.49
CA PHE A 101 -12.33 0.35 -8.43
C PHE A 101 -13.60 -0.41 -8.07
N LYS A 102 -14.46 0.15 -7.23
CA LYS A 102 -15.76 -0.44 -6.88
C LYS A 102 -16.60 -0.77 -8.11
N THR A 103 -16.51 0.06 -9.15
CA THR A 103 -17.27 -0.04 -10.40
C THR A 103 -16.45 -0.67 -11.51
N ASN A 104 -15.25 -0.15 -11.78
CA ASN A 104 -14.47 -0.53 -12.97
C ASN A 104 -13.51 -1.71 -12.74
N LYS A 105 -13.31 -2.11 -11.48
CA LYS A 105 -12.49 -3.26 -11.09
C LYS A 105 -11.02 -3.18 -11.54
N LYS A 106 -10.51 -1.98 -11.86
CA LYS A 106 -9.15 -1.77 -12.35
C LYS A 106 -8.13 -1.64 -11.22
N ILE A 107 -7.01 -2.34 -11.39
CA ILE A 107 -5.83 -2.26 -10.51
C ILE A 107 -4.57 -2.11 -11.34
N TYR A 108 -3.50 -1.66 -10.70
CA TYR A 108 -2.20 -1.43 -11.31
C TYR A 108 -1.14 -2.13 -10.50
N LEU A 109 -0.25 -2.86 -11.17
CA LEU A 109 0.91 -3.50 -10.54
C LEU A 109 2.19 -2.86 -11.07
N PHE A 110 3.15 -2.63 -10.17
CA PHE A 110 4.53 -2.31 -10.53
C PHE A 110 5.45 -3.47 -10.18
N TYR A 111 6.21 -3.96 -11.16
CA TYR A 111 7.10 -5.09 -10.99
C TYR A 111 8.32 -5.02 -11.89
N THR A 112 9.38 -5.76 -11.52
CA THR A 112 10.51 -6.04 -12.41
C THR A 112 10.18 -7.27 -13.26
N ALA A 113 10.21 -7.16 -14.59
CA ALA A 113 9.84 -8.26 -15.48
C ALA A 113 10.97 -9.29 -15.65
N LYS A 114 10.60 -10.57 -15.76
CA LYS A 114 11.51 -11.73 -15.90
C LYS A 114 12.41 -11.67 -17.14
N GLN A 115 11.99 -10.93 -18.17
CA GLN A 115 12.86 -10.59 -19.29
C GLN A 115 13.71 -9.38 -18.91
N THR A 116 14.80 -9.66 -18.22
CA THR A 116 15.84 -8.68 -17.98
C THR A 116 16.65 -8.47 -19.27
N PRO A 117 16.83 -7.24 -19.76
CA PRO A 117 17.68 -7.00 -20.92
C PRO A 117 19.15 -7.40 -20.60
N VAL A 118 20.01 -7.39 -21.62
CA VAL A 118 21.40 -7.86 -21.52
C VAL A 118 22.17 -7.11 -20.41
N GLY A 119 23.06 -7.81 -19.69
CA GLY A 119 23.96 -7.21 -18.69
C GLY A 119 23.30 -6.93 -17.34
N ASN A 120 23.68 -5.82 -16.71
CA ASN A 120 23.15 -5.37 -15.41
C ASN A 120 21.91 -4.49 -15.56
N THR A 121 21.04 -4.81 -16.53
CA THR A 121 19.78 -4.08 -16.68
C THR A 121 18.67 -4.78 -15.89
N THR A 122 17.57 -4.06 -15.64
CA THR A 122 16.31 -4.56 -15.09
C THR A 122 15.14 -3.86 -15.77
N ARG A 123 14.20 -4.64 -16.32
CA ARG A 123 12.99 -4.10 -16.94
C ARG A 123 11.93 -3.81 -15.90
N LEU A 124 11.51 -2.55 -15.81
CA LEU A 124 10.46 -2.08 -14.91
C LEU A 124 9.15 -1.92 -15.67
N VAL A 125 8.06 -2.42 -15.09
CA VAL A 125 6.74 -2.49 -15.73
C VAL A 125 5.68 -1.95 -14.80
N VAL A 126 4.82 -1.07 -15.33
CA VAL A 126 3.51 -0.74 -14.77
C VAL A 126 2.43 -1.30 -15.69
N GLU A 127 1.55 -2.13 -15.16
CA GLU A 127 0.51 -2.79 -15.94
C GLU A 127 -0.87 -2.70 -15.26
N GLU A 128 -1.90 -2.40 -16.06
CA GLU A 128 -3.30 -2.42 -15.64
C GLU A 128 -3.87 -3.84 -15.77
N PHE A 129 -4.50 -4.32 -14.70
CA PHE A 129 -5.28 -5.55 -14.67
C PHE A 129 -6.73 -5.25 -14.24
N ARG A 130 -7.60 -6.25 -14.37
CA ARG A 130 -8.97 -6.21 -13.86
C ARG A 130 -9.27 -7.39 -12.97
N VAL A 131 -10.16 -7.17 -11.99
CA VAL A 131 -10.73 -8.27 -11.19
C VAL A 131 -11.64 -9.12 -12.09
N LYS A 132 -11.59 -10.44 -11.91
CA LYS A 132 -12.38 -11.39 -12.66
C LYS A 132 -13.88 -11.19 -12.40
N ASP A 133 -14.69 -11.30 -13.45
CA ASP A 133 -16.14 -11.26 -13.30
C ASP A 133 -16.64 -12.44 -12.45
N GLY A 134 -17.52 -12.14 -11.49
CA GLY A 134 -18.06 -13.13 -10.55
C GLY A 134 -17.13 -13.49 -9.38
N ASP A 135 -15.85 -13.13 -9.41
CA ASP A 135 -14.91 -13.31 -8.28
C ASP A 135 -14.19 -12.02 -7.93
N ASN A 136 -14.73 -11.30 -6.94
CA ASN A 136 -14.15 -10.04 -6.48
C ASN A 136 -12.75 -10.20 -5.84
N ASN A 137 -12.28 -11.41 -5.57
CA ASN A 137 -11.04 -11.69 -4.85
C ASN A 137 -9.91 -12.23 -5.73
N THR A 138 -10.04 -12.20 -7.05
CA THR A 138 -8.98 -12.67 -7.97
C THR A 138 -8.91 -11.76 -9.20
N ILE A 139 -7.70 -11.36 -9.62
CA ILE A 139 -7.51 -10.67 -10.91
C ILE A 139 -7.53 -11.66 -12.06
N ASP A 140 -8.00 -11.18 -13.20
CA ASP A 140 -7.82 -11.88 -14.46
C ASP A 140 -6.43 -11.55 -15.03
N THR A 141 -5.58 -12.55 -15.17
CA THR A 141 -4.24 -12.42 -15.75
C THR A 141 -4.18 -12.80 -17.24
N THR A 142 -5.29 -13.28 -17.82
CA THR A 142 -5.32 -13.80 -19.19
C THR A 142 -6.28 -13.04 -20.11
N ALA A 143 -7.45 -12.63 -19.63
CA ALA A 143 -8.47 -11.98 -20.45
C ALA A 143 -8.25 -10.48 -20.63
N PHE A 144 -7.73 -9.78 -19.61
CA PHE A 144 -7.46 -8.35 -19.70
C PHE A 144 -6.20 -7.94 -18.97
N ARG A 145 -5.26 -7.37 -19.72
CA ARG A 145 -4.03 -6.74 -19.24
C ARG A 145 -3.63 -5.62 -20.20
N ARG A 146 -3.14 -4.50 -19.67
CA ARG A 146 -2.69 -3.36 -20.49
C ARG A 146 -1.41 -2.76 -19.93
N LEU A 147 -0.34 -2.84 -20.71
CA LEU A 147 0.92 -2.16 -20.40
C LEU A 147 0.71 -0.64 -20.37
N LEU A 148 1.11 0.01 -19.28
CA LEU A 148 1.03 1.45 -19.11
C LEU A 148 2.40 2.12 -19.25
N LEU A 149 3.42 1.52 -18.63
CA LEU A 149 4.79 2.01 -18.67
C LEU A 149 5.75 0.83 -18.69
N GLN A 150 6.79 0.93 -19.51
CA GLN A 150 7.91 0.01 -19.53
C GLN A 150 9.19 0.80 -19.77
N PHE A 151 10.22 0.53 -18.98
CA PHE A 151 11.56 1.05 -19.22
C PHE A 151 12.60 0.12 -18.62
N ASP A 152 13.82 0.21 -19.13
CA ASP A 152 14.94 -0.61 -18.70
C ASP A 152 15.87 0.26 -17.84
N ALA A 153 16.02 -0.10 -16.56
CA ALA A 153 16.99 0.50 -15.66
C ALA A 153 18.36 -0.16 -15.85
N GLN A 154 19.44 0.62 -15.83
CA GLN A 154 20.83 0.13 -15.88
C GLN A 154 21.36 -0.23 -14.48
N ASP A 155 20.51 -0.81 -13.66
CA ASP A 155 20.86 -1.20 -12.30
C ASP A 155 20.00 -2.39 -11.85
N VAL A 156 20.38 -2.96 -10.71
CA VAL A 156 19.75 -4.15 -10.13
C VAL A 156 19.06 -3.86 -8.79
N PHE A 157 18.99 -2.59 -8.42
CA PHE A 157 18.33 -2.02 -7.25
C PHE A 157 17.93 -0.55 -7.53
N HIS A 158 17.41 0.15 -6.52
CA HIS A 158 16.99 1.57 -6.59
C HIS A 158 15.84 1.82 -7.56
N PHE A 159 14.94 0.86 -7.71
CA PHE A 159 13.84 0.92 -8.68
C PHE A 159 12.72 1.91 -8.31
N GLY A 160 12.62 2.31 -7.04
CA GLY A 160 11.51 3.11 -6.54
C GLY A 160 10.19 2.34 -6.65
N GLY A 161 9.31 2.73 -7.57
CA GLY A 161 8.19 1.87 -8.00
C GLY A 161 6.90 1.97 -7.19
N LYS A 162 6.76 2.99 -6.33
CA LYS A 162 5.49 3.25 -5.64
C LYS A 162 4.49 3.88 -6.59
N VAL A 163 3.54 3.09 -7.07
CA VAL A 163 2.34 3.58 -7.76
C VAL A 163 1.26 3.90 -6.74
N PHE A 164 0.65 5.06 -6.84
CA PHE A 164 -0.55 5.41 -6.08
C PHE A 164 -1.52 6.16 -6.97
N THR A 165 -2.80 6.11 -6.62
CA THR A 165 -3.84 6.87 -7.30
C THR A 165 -4.32 7.98 -6.38
N LEU A 166 -4.52 9.16 -6.95
CA LEU A 166 -5.11 10.27 -6.21
C LEU A 166 -6.64 10.16 -6.23
N PRO A 167 -7.32 10.51 -5.13
CA PRO A 167 -8.75 10.78 -5.20
C PRO A 167 -8.97 11.90 -6.23
N THR A 168 -9.80 11.62 -7.23
CA THR A 168 -9.99 12.47 -8.41
C THR A 168 -10.26 13.93 -8.04
N LEU A 169 -9.38 14.85 -8.45
CA LEU A 169 -9.74 16.25 -8.73
C LEU A 169 -10.22 16.33 -10.18
N LYS A 170 -11.36 15.73 -10.54
CA LYS A 170 -11.96 15.75 -11.90
C LYS A 170 -11.07 15.39 -13.13
N SER A 171 -9.76 15.14 -13.00
CA SER A 171 -8.90 14.55 -14.03
C SER A 171 -8.26 13.26 -13.52
N CYS A 172 -8.22 12.24 -14.38
CA CYS A 172 -7.69 10.92 -14.09
C CYS A 172 -6.17 10.92 -14.31
N ASP A 173 -5.41 11.49 -13.37
CA ASP A 173 -3.94 11.48 -13.47
C ASP A 173 -3.36 10.42 -12.52
N MET A 174 -2.71 9.42 -13.11
CA MET A 174 -1.80 8.51 -12.41
C MET A 174 -0.43 9.20 -12.40
N PHE A 175 0.08 9.50 -11.22
CA PHE A 175 1.45 9.98 -11.08
C PHE A 175 2.35 8.76 -10.81
N VAL A 176 3.34 8.57 -11.67
CA VAL A 176 4.41 7.56 -11.53
C VAL A 176 5.64 8.25 -10.97
#